data_AF-A0A8T1U5Y0-F1
#
_entry.id   AF-A0A8T1U5Y0-F1
#
_cell.length_a   1.000
_cell.length_b   1.000
_cell.length_c   1.000
_cell.angle_alpha   90.00
_cell.angle_beta   90.00
_cell.angle_gamma   90.00
#
_symmetry.space_group_name_H-M   'P 1'
#
loop_
_entity.id
_entity.type
_entity.pdbx_description
1 polymer ?
#
loop_
_entity_poly.entity_id
_entity_poly.type
_entity_poly.pdbx_seq_one_letter_code
_entity_poly.pdbx_strand_id
1 'polypeptide(L)'
;MEGERRAVQSLEQDYASLIDQELELKRDCEVLELQLGTQQAQHREIRSQQLYLDFVSSAPLKRHMEEKKWQEQRAAVALQVQNAEVENRQLEDEIRKLEEEKSNLEAQYARDVQTKQQLEASLRDIQANYEQFKDAFERTRTCYTPRPDWDSIVDETPELSVQKYQWGMAESSSTGDEAKSMINDTDKDKAGVLERLDSTYNIANKDDDQHADSGRTKTLLKRRVLKKIDVEKVVRKVWVEKRKREQRNPLGRFSLEQVLYEKLHRKYGFQPMIAEWGYNLLLALQLFSWDSEIEMFLLCLTGAVSDLVYVDQEQMIQGCQQLLLRLCELYNVESFVAERRVLLKDALVALRTYFPLKTSAQLQAIEQAIIRDMHKMKRGGNDSILYIDDILPLDVKYPLGFFVKTIRTQHFKEIQDYYALLLR
;
A
#
# COMPACT_ATOMS: atom_id res chain seq x y z
N MET A 1 -30.97 -102.13 -77.56
CA MET A 1 -31.86 -102.89 -76.65
C MET A 1 -31.16 -103.40 -75.39
N GLU A 2 -30.20 -104.33 -75.41
CA GLU A 2 -29.59 -104.84 -74.14
C GLU A 2 -28.56 -103.89 -73.50
N GLY A 3 -27.77 -103.18 -74.30
CA GLY A 3 -26.79 -102.20 -73.78
C GLY A 3 -27.45 -101.00 -73.12
N GLU A 4 -28.57 -100.52 -73.67
CA GLU A 4 -29.37 -99.43 -73.10
C GLU A 4 -30.01 -99.82 -71.78
N ARG A 5 -30.48 -101.08 -71.63
CA ARG A 5 -31.02 -101.57 -70.36
C ARG A 5 -29.97 -101.59 -69.24
N ARG A 6 -28.73 -101.97 -69.55
CA ARG A 6 -27.62 -101.93 -68.55
C ARG A 6 -27.24 -100.51 -68.17
N ALA A 7 -27.23 -99.58 -69.13
CA ALA A 7 -26.95 -98.17 -68.86
C ALA A 7 -28.03 -97.53 -67.97
N VAL A 8 -29.31 -97.83 -68.23
CA VAL A 8 -30.42 -97.38 -67.38
C VAL A 8 -30.32 -97.97 -65.97
N GLN A 9 -30.02 -99.27 -65.83
CA GLN A 9 -29.82 -99.88 -64.51
C GLN A 9 -28.65 -99.28 -63.73
N SER A 10 -27.54 -98.94 -64.40
CA SER A 10 -26.42 -98.24 -63.75
C SER A 10 -26.83 -96.86 -63.26
N LEU A 11 -27.55 -96.09 -64.09
CA LEU A 11 -28.02 -94.76 -63.71
C LEU A 11 -29.06 -94.79 -62.59
N GLU A 12 -29.92 -95.81 -62.55
CA GLU A 12 -30.87 -96.02 -61.45
C GLU A 12 -30.14 -96.34 -60.12
N GLN A 13 -29.05 -97.11 -60.17
CA GLN A 13 -28.21 -97.38 -59.00
C GLN A 13 -27.46 -96.13 -58.53
N ASP A 14 -26.88 -95.37 -59.46
CA ASP A 14 -26.18 -94.12 -59.14
C ASP A 14 -27.15 -93.07 -58.56
N TYR A 15 -28.36 -92.98 -59.11
CA TYR A 15 -29.41 -92.09 -58.60
C TYR A 15 -29.88 -92.50 -57.20
N ALA A 16 -30.07 -93.80 -56.94
CA ALA A 16 -30.39 -94.29 -55.61
C ALA A 16 -29.28 -93.97 -54.59
N SER A 17 -28.01 -94.18 -54.97
CA SER A 17 -26.87 -93.82 -54.12
C SER A 17 -26.77 -92.32 -53.83
N LEU A 18 -27.11 -91.47 -54.79
CA LEU A 18 -27.13 -90.01 -54.61
C LEU A 18 -28.26 -89.58 -53.66
N ILE A 19 -29.43 -90.21 -53.75
CA ILE A 19 -30.53 -89.96 -52.81
C ILE A 19 -30.13 -90.34 -51.39
N ASP A 20 -29.50 -91.50 -51.20
CA ASP A 20 -29.05 -91.94 -49.87
C ASP A 20 -28.01 -90.96 -49.29
N GLN A 21 -27.06 -90.49 -50.09
CA GLN A 21 -26.08 -89.47 -49.69
C GLN A 21 -26.74 -88.12 -49.36
N GLU A 22 -27.73 -87.69 -50.15
CA GLU A 22 -28.47 -86.45 -49.87
C GLU A 22 -29.24 -86.56 -48.55
N LEU A 23 -29.82 -87.72 -48.25
CA LEU A 23 -30.51 -87.97 -46.99
C LEU A 23 -29.54 -88.00 -45.79
N GLU A 24 -28.35 -88.58 -45.95
CA GLU A 24 -27.31 -88.55 -44.92
C GLU A 24 -26.85 -87.11 -44.64
N LEU A 25 -26.54 -86.34 -45.68
CA LEU A 25 -26.15 -84.93 -45.53
C LEU A 25 -27.24 -84.07 -44.89
N LYS A 26 -28.52 -84.33 -45.20
CA LYS A 26 -29.64 -83.65 -44.54
C LYS A 26 -29.69 -83.96 -43.05
N ARG A 27 -29.50 -85.22 -42.64
CA ARG A 27 -29.43 -85.60 -41.22
C ARG A 27 -28.25 -84.94 -40.53
N ASP A 28 -27.08 -84.89 -41.18
CA ASP A 28 -25.90 -84.23 -40.61
C ASP A 28 -26.12 -82.72 -40.44
N CYS A 29 -26.76 -82.07 -41.41
CA CYS A 29 -27.17 -80.67 -41.29
C CYS A 29 -28.13 -80.44 -40.12
N GLU A 30 -29.15 -81.28 -39.95
CA GLU A 30 -30.09 -81.19 -38.82
C GLU A 30 -29.37 -81.34 -37.47
N VAL A 31 -28.41 -82.28 -37.37
CA VAL A 31 -27.59 -82.45 -36.16
C VAL A 31 -26.73 -81.21 -35.88
N LEU A 32 -26.10 -80.63 -36.91
CA LEU A 32 -25.29 -79.43 -36.77
C LEU A 32 -26.14 -78.20 -36.38
N GLU A 33 -27.36 -78.07 -36.91
CA GLU A 33 -28.30 -77.02 -36.52
C GLU A 33 -28.71 -77.14 -35.05
N LEU A 34 -29.00 -78.35 -34.58
CA LEU A 34 -29.28 -78.61 -33.17
C LEU A 34 -28.08 -78.27 -32.28
N GLN A 35 -26.87 -78.67 -32.69
CA GLN A 35 -25.63 -78.33 -31.97
C GLN A 35 -25.44 -76.80 -31.92
N LEU A 36 -25.62 -76.09 -33.03
CA LEU A 36 -25.55 -74.63 -33.07
C LEU A 36 -26.57 -74.00 -32.12
N GLY A 37 -27.81 -74.50 -32.09
CA GLY A 37 -28.85 -74.07 -31.17
C GLY A 37 -28.45 -74.24 -29.70
N THR A 38 -27.86 -75.39 -29.34
CA THR A 38 -27.37 -75.64 -27.97
C THR A 38 -26.21 -74.71 -27.60
N GLN A 39 -25.25 -74.49 -28.50
CA GLN A 39 -24.12 -73.58 -28.28
C GLN A 39 -24.59 -72.13 -28.11
N GLN A 40 -25.57 -71.69 -28.91
CA GLN A 40 -26.15 -70.36 -28.76
C GLN A 40 -26.88 -70.20 -27.42
N ALA A 41 -27.59 -71.22 -26.94
CA ALA A 41 -28.25 -71.20 -25.65
C ALA A 41 -27.23 -71.10 -24.50
N GLN A 42 -26.18 -71.91 -24.53
CA GLN A 42 -25.08 -71.87 -23.55
C GLN A 42 -24.39 -70.51 -23.54
N HIS A 43 -24.12 -69.92 -24.70
CA HIS A 43 -23.52 -68.59 -24.78
C HIS A 43 -24.41 -67.50 -24.18
N ARG A 44 -25.74 -67.57 -24.37
CA ARG A 44 -26.68 -66.64 -23.73
C ARG A 44 -26.66 -66.77 -22.21
N GLU A 45 -26.61 -68.00 -21.70
CA GLU A 45 -26.55 -68.26 -20.27
C GLU A 45 -25.25 -67.72 -19.65
N ILE A 46 -24.08 -68.04 -20.23
CA ILE A 46 -22.78 -67.53 -19.78
C ILE A 46 -22.78 -66.00 -19.75
N ARG A 47 -23.32 -65.35 -20.80
CA ARG A 47 -23.42 -63.89 -20.85
C ARG A 47 -24.31 -63.33 -19.73
N SER A 48 -25.40 -64.00 -19.39
CA SER A 48 -26.29 -63.59 -18.29
C SER A 48 -25.60 -63.70 -16.93
N GLN A 49 -24.84 -64.78 -16.70
CA GLN A 49 -24.05 -64.99 -15.48
C GLN A 49 -22.93 -63.95 -15.35
N GLN A 50 -22.25 -63.62 -16.45
CA GLN A 50 -21.24 -62.58 -16.47
C GLN A 50 -21.81 -61.21 -16.05
N LEU A 51 -22.96 -60.82 -16.61
CA LEU A 51 -23.62 -59.56 -16.24
C LEU A 51 -24.02 -59.51 -14.76
N TYR A 52 -24.48 -60.63 -14.21
CA TYR A 52 -24.80 -60.73 -12.79
C TYR A 52 -23.54 -60.57 -11.91
N LEU A 53 -22.44 -61.23 -12.29
CA LEU A 53 -21.18 -61.12 -11.57
C LEU A 53 -20.62 -59.69 -11.61
N ASP A 54 -20.70 -59.04 -12.77
CA ASP A 54 -20.31 -57.64 -12.93
C ASP A 54 -21.18 -56.72 -12.06
N PHE A 55 -22.47 -56.98 -11.93
CA PHE A 55 -23.36 -56.23 -11.05
C PHE A 55 -23.01 -56.43 -9.57
N VAL A 56 -22.83 -57.69 -9.13
CA VAL A 56 -22.55 -58.02 -7.73
C VAL A 56 -21.16 -57.54 -7.30
N SER A 57 -20.18 -57.51 -8.19
CA SER A 57 -18.82 -57.03 -7.88
C SER A 57 -18.67 -55.52 -7.96
N SER A 58 -19.27 -54.87 -8.97
CA SER A 58 -19.09 -53.43 -9.21
C SER A 58 -19.95 -52.55 -8.32
N ALA A 59 -21.17 -52.97 -7.95
CA ALA A 59 -22.08 -52.15 -7.15
C ALA A 59 -21.59 -51.91 -5.71
N PRO A 60 -21.09 -52.92 -4.97
CA PRO A 60 -20.52 -52.70 -3.63
C PRO A 60 -19.24 -51.85 -3.69
N LEU A 61 -18.39 -52.07 -4.69
CA LEU A 61 -17.16 -51.30 -4.85
C LEU A 61 -17.45 -49.82 -5.12
N LYS A 62 -18.43 -49.52 -5.98
CA LYS A 62 -18.88 -48.13 -6.24
C LYS A 62 -19.40 -47.47 -4.96
N ARG A 63 -20.26 -48.15 -4.20
CA ARG A 63 -20.77 -47.64 -2.92
C ARG A 63 -19.64 -47.37 -1.92
N HIS A 64 -18.70 -48.30 -1.77
CA HIS A 64 -17.56 -48.12 -0.88
C HIS A 64 -16.67 -46.93 -1.31
N MET A 65 -16.45 -46.76 -2.62
CA MET A 65 -15.70 -45.61 -3.14
C MET A 65 -16.42 -44.28 -2.91
N GLU A 66 -17.74 -44.25 -3.07
CA GLU A 66 -18.56 -43.06 -2.78
C GLU A 66 -18.57 -42.74 -1.27
N GLU A 67 -18.72 -43.75 -0.42
CA GLU A 67 -18.66 -43.60 1.04
C GLU A 67 -17.29 -43.10 1.49
N LYS A 68 -16.20 -43.65 0.94
CA LYS A 68 -14.84 -43.17 1.21
C LYS A 68 -14.66 -41.71 0.80
N LYS A 69 -15.13 -41.32 -0.40
CA LYS A 69 -15.10 -39.92 -0.85
C LYS A 69 -15.89 -39.01 0.09
N TRP A 70 -17.06 -39.46 0.55
CA TRP A 70 -17.87 -38.70 1.51
C TRP A 70 -17.17 -38.53 2.86
N GLN A 71 -16.50 -39.58 3.36
CA GLN A 71 -15.71 -39.53 4.58
C GLN A 71 -14.51 -38.59 4.45
N GLU A 72 -13.78 -38.64 3.34
CA GLU A 72 -12.66 -37.74 3.05
C GLU A 72 -13.11 -36.28 2.98
N GLN A 73 -14.22 -36.00 2.30
CA GLN A 73 -14.80 -34.66 2.25
C GLN A 73 -15.23 -34.16 3.64
N ARG A 74 -15.88 -35.03 4.43
CA ARG A 74 -16.29 -34.69 5.80
C ARG A 74 -15.09 -34.41 6.70
N ALA A 75 -14.01 -35.18 6.58
CA ALA A 75 -12.77 -34.96 7.33
C ALA A 75 -12.10 -33.64 6.91
N ALA A 76 -12.06 -33.33 5.62
CA ALA A 76 -11.51 -32.08 5.11
C ALA A 76 -12.29 -30.85 5.63
N VAL A 77 -13.63 -30.92 5.60
CA VAL A 77 -14.48 -29.85 6.15
C VAL A 77 -14.30 -29.72 7.67
N ALA A 78 -14.22 -30.82 8.40
CA ALA A 78 -14.00 -30.79 9.85
C ALA A 78 -12.65 -30.14 10.20
N LEU A 79 -11.58 -30.44 9.45
CA LEU A 79 -10.27 -29.81 9.63
C LEU A 79 -10.33 -28.31 9.32
N GLN A 80 -11.04 -27.91 8.26
CA GLN A 80 -11.22 -26.49 7.92
C GLN A 80 -11.96 -25.73 9.02
N VAL A 81 -13.02 -26.31 9.59
CA VAL A 81 -13.75 -25.73 10.73
C VAL A 81 -12.85 -25.60 11.95
N GLN A 82 -12.06 -26.64 12.28
CA GLN A 82 -11.14 -26.59 13.40
C GLN A 82 -10.07 -25.48 13.22
N ASN A 83 -9.51 -25.35 12.02
CA ASN A 83 -8.55 -24.28 11.73
C ASN A 83 -9.18 -22.89 11.87
N ALA A 84 -10.40 -22.71 11.37
CA ALA A 84 -11.14 -21.45 11.51
C ALA A 84 -11.50 -21.13 12.97
N GLU A 85 -11.81 -22.13 13.79
CA GLU A 85 -12.04 -21.96 15.23
C GLU A 85 -10.78 -21.50 15.96
N VAL A 86 -9.61 -22.04 15.61
CA VAL A 86 -8.32 -21.60 16.18
C VAL A 86 -8.00 -20.17 15.78
N GLU A 87 -8.18 -19.83 14.50
CA GLU A 87 -7.98 -18.45 14.00
C GLU A 87 -8.93 -17.46 14.69
N ASN A 88 -10.21 -17.81 14.83
CA ASN A 88 -11.19 -16.98 15.54
C ASN A 88 -10.78 -16.74 17.00
N ARG A 89 -10.29 -17.76 17.71
CA ARG A 89 -9.81 -17.58 19.09
C ARG A 89 -8.60 -16.65 19.17
N GLN A 90 -7.67 -16.75 18.22
CA GLN A 90 -6.52 -15.85 18.14
C GLN A 90 -6.96 -14.40 17.91
N LEU A 91 -7.92 -14.18 17.00
CA LEU A 91 -8.50 -12.87 16.75
C LEU A 91 -9.24 -12.31 17.97
N GLU A 92 -10.00 -13.14 18.70
CA GLU A 92 -10.67 -12.73 19.93
C GLU A 92 -9.67 -12.30 21.03
N ASP A 93 -8.56 -13.00 21.16
CA ASP A 93 -7.49 -12.65 22.10
C ASP A 93 -6.77 -11.35 21.69
N GLU A 94 -6.55 -11.13 20.40
CA GLU A 94 -5.98 -9.88 19.88
C GLU A 94 -6.92 -8.68 20.10
N ILE A 95 -8.22 -8.85 19.84
CA ILE A 95 -9.23 -7.81 20.11
C ILE A 95 -9.21 -7.43 21.59
N ARG A 96 -9.17 -8.41 22.49
CA ARG A 96 -9.13 -8.15 23.94
C ARG A 96 -7.89 -7.35 24.34
N LYS A 97 -6.71 -7.70 23.81
CA LYS A 97 -5.47 -6.94 24.07
C LYS A 97 -5.56 -5.50 23.58
N LEU A 98 -6.10 -5.29 22.38
CA LEU A 98 -6.28 -3.96 21.82
C LEU A 98 -7.29 -3.12 22.63
N GLU A 99 -8.34 -3.74 23.17
CA GLU A 99 -9.30 -3.07 24.06
C GLU A 99 -8.65 -2.64 25.39
N GLU A 100 -7.79 -3.49 25.96
CA GLU A 100 -7.01 -3.15 27.16
C GLU A 100 -6.02 -2.00 26.90
N GLU A 101 -5.29 -2.05 25.78
CA GLU A 101 -4.38 -0.97 25.36
C GLU A 101 -5.13 0.34 25.14
N LYS A 102 -6.29 0.29 24.49
CA LYS A 102 -7.16 1.46 24.30
C LYS A 102 -7.59 2.06 25.63
N SER A 103 -8.06 1.23 26.57
CA SER A 103 -8.47 1.69 27.90
C SER A 103 -7.30 2.35 28.65
N ASN A 104 -6.11 1.77 28.57
CA ASN A 104 -4.90 2.33 29.18
C ASN A 104 -4.51 3.70 28.56
N LEU A 105 -4.58 3.83 27.24
CA LEU A 105 -4.30 5.08 26.54
C LEU A 105 -5.35 6.16 26.86
N GLU A 106 -6.63 5.80 26.95
CA GLU A 106 -7.69 6.72 27.35
C GLU A 106 -7.48 7.22 28.79
N ALA A 107 -7.09 6.33 29.71
CA ALA A 107 -6.76 6.69 31.09
C ALA A 107 -5.49 7.56 31.18
N GLN A 108 -4.51 7.34 30.32
CA GLN A 108 -3.32 8.20 30.22
C GLN A 108 -3.69 9.58 29.68
N TYR A 109 -4.46 9.64 28.60
CA TYR A 109 -4.92 10.91 28.02
C TYR A 109 -5.73 11.73 29.02
N ALA A 110 -6.61 11.10 29.82
CA ALA A 110 -7.35 11.79 30.87
C ALA A 110 -6.42 12.42 31.92
N ARG A 111 -5.35 11.71 32.33
CA ARG A 111 -4.33 12.23 33.25
C ARG A 111 -3.58 13.42 32.65
N ASP A 112 -3.18 13.33 31.38
CA ASP A 112 -2.45 14.39 30.69
C ASP A 112 -3.30 15.66 30.49
N VAL A 113 -4.60 15.49 30.24
CA VAL A 113 -5.54 16.61 30.18
C VAL A 113 -5.66 17.29 31.55
N GLN A 114 -5.74 16.52 32.63
CA GLN A 114 -5.80 17.07 33.99
C GLN A 114 -4.52 17.82 34.36
N THR A 115 -3.34 17.27 34.06
CA THR A 115 -2.06 17.94 34.34
C THR A 115 -1.92 19.23 33.53
N LYS A 116 -2.32 19.22 32.26
CA LYS A 116 -2.37 20.43 31.43
C LYS A 116 -3.27 21.51 32.04
N GLN A 117 -4.47 21.15 32.49
CA GLN A 117 -5.39 22.11 33.12
C GLN A 117 -4.81 22.72 34.41
N GLN A 118 -4.11 21.91 35.22
CA GLN A 118 -3.42 22.39 36.42
C GLN A 118 -2.29 23.37 36.06
N LEU A 119 -1.49 23.07 35.03
CA LEU A 119 -0.44 23.97 34.56
C LEU A 119 -1.01 25.28 34.00
N GLU A 120 -2.09 25.22 33.22
CA GLU A 120 -2.78 26.41 32.72
C GLU A 120 -3.38 27.28 33.83
N ALA A 121 -3.84 26.68 34.93
CA ALA A 121 -4.26 27.44 36.11
C ALA A 121 -3.07 28.13 36.78
N SER A 122 -1.96 27.40 37.00
CA SER A 122 -0.75 27.98 37.59
C SER A 122 -0.15 29.14 36.76
N LEU A 123 -0.19 29.03 35.42
CA LEU A 123 0.26 30.09 34.52
C LEU A 123 -0.62 31.34 34.63
N ARG A 124 -1.95 31.16 34.75
CA ARG A 124 -2.88 32.27 34.97
C ARG A 124 -2.61 32.99 36.28
N ASP A 125 -2.34 32.25 37.35
CA ASP A 125 -2.01 32.82 38.66
C ASP A 125 -0.68 33.62 38.61
N ILE A 126 0.34 33.07 37.94
CA ILE A 126 1.63 33.76 37.75
C ILE A 126 1.44 35.04 36.92
N GLN A 127 0.63 35.00 35.86
CA GLN A 127 0.33 36.18 35.03
C GLN A 127 -0.39 37.26 35.84
N ALA A 128 -1.41 36.88 36.62
CA ALA A 128 -2.12 37.82 37.49
C ALA A 128 -1.19 38.45 38.54
N ASN A 129 -0.30 37.66 39.14
CA ASN A 129 0.72 38.17 40.08
C ASN A 129 1.68 39.14 39.38
N TYR A 130 2.14 38.82 38.17
CA TYR A 130 3.02 39.70 37.39
C TYR A 130 2.34 41.03 37.04
N GLU A 131 1.08 41.01 36.64
CA GLU A 131 0.28 42.23 36.40
C GLU A 131 0.15 43.06 37.67
N GLN A 132 -0.14 42.44 38.82
CA GLN A 132 -0.18 43.15 40.10
C GLN A 132 1.16 43.78 40.48
N PHE A 133 2.28 43.06 40.28
CA PHE A 133 3.62 43.62 40.51
C PHE A 133 3.91 44.79 39.58
N LYS A 134 3.52 44.68 38.30
CA LYS A 134 3.69 45.75 37.32
C LYS A 134 2.87 46.98 37.69
N ASP A 135 1.60 46.81 38.07
CA ASP A 135 0.73 47.90 38.52
C ASP A 135 1.27 48.55 39.80
N ALA A 136 1.73 47.76 40.77
CA ALA A 136 2.35 48.27 41.99
C ALA A 136 3.63 49.06 41.68
N PHE A 137 4.46 48.57 40.75
CA PHE A 137 5.66 49.24 40.29
C PHE A 137 5.32 50.58 39.58
N GLU A 138 4.32 50.58 38.69
CA GLU A 138 3.87 51.80 37.99
C GLU A 138 3.27 52.84 38.97
N ARG A 139 2.50 52.40 39.97
CA ARG A 139 2.00 53.26 41.07
C ARG A 139 3.13 53.85 41.89
N THR A 140 4.12 53.03 42.24
CA THR A 140 5.30 53.51 42.98
C THR A 140 6.11 54.51 42.13
N ARG A 141 6.16 54.34 40.81
CA ARG A 141 6.79 55.28 39.89
C ARG A 141 6.01 56.60 39.73
N THR A 142 4.68 56.58 39.86
CA THR A 142 3.84 57.79 39.82
C THR A 142 3.77 58.52 41.17
N CYS A 143 3.98 57.81 42.28
CA CYS A 143 4.11 58.38 43.61
C CYS A 143 5.57 58.67 43.96
N TYR A 144 6.18 59.65 43.30
CA TYR A 144 7.32 60.36 43.89
C TYR A 144 7.10 61.86 43.71
N THR A 145 7.18 62.58 44.83
CA THR A 145 7.57 63.97 44.84
C THR A 145 8.66 64.19 43.79
N PRO A 146 8.52 65.20 42.90
CA PRO A 146 9.51 65.44 41.86
C PRO A 146 10.89 65.46 42.51
N ARG A 147 11.82 64.66 41.97
CA ARG A 147 13.19 64.60 42.48
C ARG A 147 13.68 66.05 42.55
N PRO A 148 14.05 66.56 43.75
CA PRO A 148 14.60 67.90 43.85
C PRO A 148 15.74 68.02 42.86
N ASP A 149 15.85 69.17 42.20
CA ASP A 149 16.93 69.43 41.27
C ASP A 149 18.23 69.56 42.07
N TRP A 150 18.82 68.39 42.39
CA TRP A 150 20.00 68.28 43.21
C TRP A 150 21.19 68.99 42.57
N ASP A 151 21.19 69.14 41.24
CA ASP A 151 22.23 69.90 40.57
C ASP A 151 22.08 71.40 40.84
N SER A 152 20.86 71.95 40.71
CA SER A 152 20.56 73.33 41.11
C SER A 152 20.83 73.58 42.61
N ILE A 153 20.45 72.66 43.50
CA ILE A 153 20.64 72.82 44.95
C ILE A 153 22.13 72.75 45.33
N VAL A 154 22.91 71.86 44.71
CA VAL A 154 24.35 71.73 44.95
C VAL A 154 25.13 72.93 44.41
N ASP A 155 24.68 73.52 43.30
CA ASP A 155 25.28 74.73 42.72
C ASP A 155 25.01 75.97 43.60
N GLU A 156 23.83 76.06 44.24
CA GLU A 156 23.45 77.15 45.15
C GLU A 156 24.02 76.99 46.58
N THR A 157 24.40 75.78 46.97
CA THR A 157 25.00 75.48 48.29
C THR A 157 26.27 74.65 48.15
N PRO A 158 27.45 75.29 47.94
CA PRO A 158 28.72 74.59 47.73
C PRO A 158 29.18 73.76 48.93
N GLU A 159 28.59 73.94 50.11
CA GLU A 159 28.85 73.09 51.29
C GLU A 159 28.29 71.66 51.15
N LEU A 160 27.27 71.44 50.31
CA LEU A 160 26.71 70.12 50.01
C LEU A 160 27.47 69.36 48.92
N SER A 161 28.36 70.03 48.17
CA SER A 161 29.17 69.42 47.11
C SER A 161 30.12 68.32 47.63
N VAL A 162 30.45 68.36 48.93
CA VAL A 162 31.32 67.38 49.59
C VAL A 162 30.65 65.99 49.74
N GLN A 163 29.32 65.91 49.63
CA GLN A 163 28.59 64.63 49.66
C GLN A 163 28.22 64.08 48.27
N LYS A 164 28.69 64.70 47.17
CA LYS A 164 28.31 64.30 45.79
C LYS A 164 28.88 62.94 45.34
N TYR A 165 29.52 62.17 46.23
CA TYR A 165 29.97 60.80 45.94
C TYR A 165 29.81 59.89 47.15
N GLN A 166 28.65 59.22 47.26
CA GLN A 166 28.57 57.94 47.97
C GLN A 166 27.48 56.98 47.46
N TRP A 167 26.63 57.40 46.49
CA TRP A 167 25.60 56.52 45.94
C TRP A 167 26.07 55.69 44.73
N GLY A 168 27.24 55.99 44.15
CA GLY A 168 27.82 55.23 43.04
C GLY A 168 28.73 54.05 43.45
N MET A 169 28.90 53.79 44.74
CA MET A 169 29.76 52.73 45.28
C MET A 169 29.03 51.78 46.24
N ALA A 170 27.71 51.87 46.34
CA ALA A 170 26.89 50.98 47.18
C ALA A 170 26.28 49.78 46.42
N GLU A 171 26.51 49.66 45.11
CA GLU A 171 26.12 48.46 44.33
C GLU A 171 27.23 47.39 44.27
N SER A 172 28.37 47.61 44.96
CA SER A 172 29.49 46.66 45.00
C SER A 172 29.78 46.05 46.37
N SER A 173 28.92 46.20 47.38
CA SER A 173 29.07 45.45 48.64
C SER A 173 27.78 45.35 49.48
N SER A 174 26.96 44.33 49.22
CA SER A 174 26.34 43.48 50.27
C SER A 174 25.47 42.40 49.64
N THR A 175 26.03 41.21 49.49
CA THR A 175 25.23 39.97 49.48
C THR A 175 26.11 38.90 50.11
N GLY A 176 25.95 38.77 51.43
CA GLY A 176 26.83 38.03 52.35
C GLY A 176 27.35 39.02 53.40
N ASP A 177 27.04 38.94 54.70
CA ASP A 177 26.67 37.80 55.53
C ASP A 177 25.90 38.26 56.77
N GLU A 178 24.94 37.45 57.22
CA GLU A 178 24.70 37.09 58.64
C GLU A 178 23.65 35.95 58.64
N ALA A 179 24.06 34.69 58.47
CA ALA A 179 24.67 33.77 59.43
C ALA A 179 23.66 33.03 60.34
N LYS A 180 23.44 31.77 59.95
CA LYS A 180 23.50 30.54 60.76
C LYS A 180 22.93 30.56 62.20
N SER A 181 21.91 29.72 62.37
CA SER A 181 21.71 28.80 63.50
C SER A 181 20.63 27.79 63.04
N MET A 182 20.76 26.47 63.06
CA MET A 182 21.70 25.55 63.71
C MET A 182 21.32 24.12 63.22
N ILE A 183 22.34 23.25 63.06
CA ILE A 183 22.34 21.80 63.40
C ILE A 183 21.46 20.87 62.55
N ASN A 184 21.84 19.64 62.15
CA ASN A 184 23.06 18.86 61.91
C ASN A 184 22.58 17.51 61.31
N ASP A 185 23.54 16.72 60.81
CA ASP A 185 23.57 15.23 60.80
C ASP A 185 23.19 14.45 59.53
N THR A 186 24.27 14.01 58.86
CA THR A 186 24.64 12.63 58.49
C THR A 186 23.77 11.73 57.60
N ASP A 187 24.41 11.33 56.50
CA ASP A 187 24.62 9.96 55.98
C ASP A 187 23.49 9.11 55.35
N LYS A 188 23.70 8.78 54.06
CA LYS A 188 23.80 7.43 53.44
C LYS A 188 22.65 6.42 53.68
N ASP A 189 22.07 5.73 52.70
CA ASP A 189 22.69 5.10 51.52
C ASP A 189 21.61 4.66 50.48
N LYS A 190 21.94 4.83 49.17
CA LYS A 190 21.85 3.90 48.01
C LYS A 190 20.48 3.35 47.54
N ALA A 191 20.16 3.21 46.24
CA ALA A 191 20.89 3.24 44.96
C ALA A 191 19.87 3.48 43.81
N GLY A 192 20.19 3.91 42.58
CA GLY A 192 21.45 4.15 41.88
C GLY A 192 21.19 4.91 40.56
N VAL A 193 22.14 5.74 40.09
CA VAL A 193 23.00 5.49 38.90
C VAL A 193 22.27 5.85 37.58
N LEU A 194 22.71 6.74 36.66
CA LEU A 194 24.05 7.07 36.18
C LEU A 194 24.07 8.44 35.45
N GLU A 195 25.16 9.16 35.69
CA GLU A 195 25.90 10.22 34.99
C GLU A 195 25.89 10.24 33.42
N ARG A 196 25.84 11.44 32.79
CA ARG A 196 26.92 12.04 31.94
C ARG A 196 26.46 13.13 30.93
N LEU A 197 27.20 14.26 30.96
CA LEU A 197 27.66 15.13 29.85
C LEU A 197 26.56 15.84 29.01
N ASP A 198 26.54 17.16 28.78
CA ASP A 198 27.62 17.99 28.25
C ASP A 198 27.51 19.48 28.68
N SER A 199 28.67 20.06 28.96
CA SER A 199 28.97 21.48 28.82
C SER A 199 30.19 21.56 27.94
N THR A 200 30.13 22.29 26.80
CA THR A 200 31.17 23.26 26.44
C THR A 200 30.89 24.02 25.12
N TYR A 201 30.80 25.35 25.28
CA TYR A 201 31.25 26.44 24.40
C TYR A 201 30.57 26.70 23.04
N ASN A 202 29.71 27.72 23.06
CA ASN A 202 29.69 28.77 22.04
C ASN A 202 30.60 29.92 22.51
N ILE A 203 31.63 30.28 21.72
CA ILE A 203 32.11 31.66 21.58
C ILE A 203 32.65 31.83 20.15
N ALA A 204 32.04 32.74 19.38
CA ALA A 204 32.75 33.77 18.62
C ALA A 204 31.75 34.73 17.97
N ASN A 205 31.74 35.96 18.47
CA ASN A 205 31.16 37.13 17.82
C ASN A 205 31.84 37.39 16.47
N LYS A 206 31.07 37.90 15.50
CA LYS A 206 31.47 39.07 14.71
C LYS A 206 30.24 39.69 14.04
N ASP A 207 30.07 40.96 14.35
CA ASP A 207 29.17 41.90 13.69
C ASP A 207 29.49 41.98 12.19
N ASP A 208 28.44 42.00 11.38
CA ASP A 208 28.30 42.99 10.30
C ASP A 208 26.86 43.03 9.80
N ASP A 209 26.36 44.26 9.75
CA ASP A 209 25.06 44.67 9.25
C ASP A 209 24.77 44.13 7.85
N GLN A 210 23.65 43.41 7.71
CA GLN A 210 22.78 43.54 6.54
C GLN A 210 21.42 42.87 6.78
N HIS A 211 20.38 43.69 6.66
CA HIS A 211 18.98 43.32 6.62
C HIS A 211 18.70 42.06 5.78
N ALA A 212 18.17 41.02 6.43
CA ALA A 212 17.30 40.04 5.80
C ALA A 212 16.27 39.56 6.82
N ASP A 213 15.12 40.23 6.80
CA ASP A 213 13.88 39.84 7.46
C ASP A 213 13.51 38.40 7.03
N SER A 214 13.90 37.43 7.85
CA SER A 214 13.50 36.04 7.68
C SER A 214 12.02 35.93 8.03
N GLY A 215 11.20 35.92 6.98
CA GLY A 215 9.74 35.90 6.99
C GLY A 215 9.09 34.69 7.67
N ARG A 216 9.32 34.52 8.97
CA ARG A 216 8.46 33.74 9.84
C ARG A 216 7.23 34.58 10.16
N THR A 217 6.16 34.39 9.40
CA THR A 217 4.85 34.97 9.72
C THR A 217 4.45 34.55 11.13
N LYS A 218 4.49 35.49 12.08
CA LYS A 218 4.08 35.34 13.49
C LYS A 218 2.55 35.20 13.67
N THR A 219 1.82 35.01 12.58
CA THR A 219 0.35 34.92 12.55
C THR A 219 -0.11 33.47 12.47
N LEU A 220 -1.06 33.09 13.33
CA LEU A 220 -1.72 31.79 13.33
C LEU A 220 -2.39 31.56 11.96
N LEU A 221 -1.92 30.56 11.22
CA LEU A 221 -2.47 30.21 9.91
C LEU A 221 -3.81 29.47 10.08
N LYS A 222 -4.80 29.81 9.24
CA LYS A 222 -6.11 29.16 9.27
C LYS A 222 -5.99 27.71 8.78
N ARG A 223 -6.36 26.76 9.64
CA ARG A 223 -6.43 25.34 9.29
C ARG A 223 -7.55 25.10 8.28
N ARG A 224 -7.22 24.51 7.13
CA ARG A 224 -8.18 24.05 6.12
C ARG A 224 -8.02 22.56 5.92
N VAL A 225 -9.13 21.81 5.93
CA VAL A 225 -9.12 20.38 5.62
C VAL A 225 -9.21 20.23 4.10
N LEU A 226 -8.12 19.79 3.47
CA LEU A 226 -8.08 19.49 2.04
C LEU A 226 -8.56 18.06 1.81
N LYS A 227 -9.45 17.87 0.82
CA LYS A 227 -9.85 16.53 0.38
C LYS A 227 -8.72 15.88 -0.42
N LYS A 228 -8.57 14.56 -0.30
CA LYS A 228 -7.55 13.79 -1.03
C LYS A 228 -7.55 14.08 -2.54
N ILE A 229 -8.73 14.09 -3.17
CA ILE A 229 -8.86 14.34 -4.62
C ILE A 229 -8.28 15.71 -5.02
N ASP A 230 -8.42 16.72 -4.17
CA ASP A 230 -7.89 18.05 -4.45
C ASP A 230 -6.36 18.10 -4.30
N VAL A 231 -5.82 17.35 -3.33
CA VAL A 231 -4.38 17.16 -3.15
C VAL A 231 -3.78 16.43 -4.35
N GLU A 232 -4.38 15.31 -4.78
CA GLU A 232 -3.95 14.56 -5.98
C GLU A 232 -3.92 15.45 -7.23
N LYS A 233 -4.95 16.29 -7.42
CA LYS A 233 -4.99 17.25 -8.53
C LYS A 233 -3.83 18.25 -8.49
N VAL A 234 -3.45 18.73 -7.29
CA VAL A 234 -2.30 19.64 -7.15
C VAL A 234 -1.01 18.89 -7.47
N VAL A 235 -0.79 17.72 -6.86
CA VAL A 235 0.39 16.85 -7.09
C VAL A 235 0.60 16.59 -8.57
N ARG A 236 -0.42 16.06 -9.27
CA ARG A 236 -0.34 15.76 -10.71
C ARG A 236 -0.04 17.00 -11.54
N LYS A 237 -0.68 18.13 -11.23
CA LYS A 237 -0.42 19.38 -11.95
C LYS A 237 0.99 19.91 -11.69
N VAL A 238 1.60 19.66 -10.54
CA VAL A 238 3.00 20.04 -10.27
C VAL A 238 3.95 19.18 -11.09
N TRP A 239 3.76 17.86 -11.08
CA TRP A 239 4.55 16.93 -11.90
C TRP A 239 4.48 17.27 -13.39
N VAL A 240 3.27 17.43 -13.95
CA VAL A 240 3.08 17.76 -15.37
C VAL A 240 3.72 19.10 -15.73
N GLU A 241 3.64 20.10 -14.85
CA GLU A 241 4.26 21.42 -15.09
C GLU A 241 5.79 21.32 -15.06
N LYS A 242 6.35 20.57 -14.11
CA LYS A 242 7.79 20.31 -14.03
C LYS A 242 8.30 19.63 -15.30
N ARG A 243 7.67 18.52 -15.72
CA ARG A 243 8.03 17.80 -16.95
C ARG A 243 7.95 18.67 -18.19
N LYS A 244 6.91 19.49 -18.29
CA LYS A 244 6.76 20.44 -19.41
C LYS A 244 7.90 21.47 -19.47
N ARG A 245 8.46 21.88 -18.34
CA ARG A 245 9.60 22.82 -18.29
C ARG A 245 10.91 22.13 -18.64
N GLU A 246 11.14 20.94 -18.10
CA GLU A 246 12.33 20.11 -18.42
C GLU A 246 12.36 19.73 -19.91
N GLN A 247 11.21 19.43 -20.51
CA GLN A 247 11.12 19.18 -21.96
C GLN A 247 11.46 20.42 -22.80
N ARG A 248 11.11 21.62 -22.33
CA ARG A 248 11.41 22.89 -23.02
C ARG A 248 12.86 23.33 -22.84
N ASN A 249 13.45 22.99 -21.70
CA ASN A 249 14.84 23.29 -21.39
C ASN A 249 15.48 22.07 -20.70
N PRO A 250 16.04 21.12 -21.45
CA PRO A 250 16.65 19.91 -20.90
C PRO A 250 17.86 20.18 -19.99
N LEU A 251 18.51 21.34 -20.15
CA LEU A 251 19.62 21.78 -19.30
C LEU A 251 19.12 22.48 -18.03
N GLY A 252 17.84 22.88 -17.99
CA GLY A 252 17.21 23.52 -16.85
C GLY A 252 16.82 22.50 -15.78
N ARG A 253 17.48 22.55 -14.62
CA ARG A 253 17.08 21.78 -13.44
C ARG A 253 16.07 22.59 -12.64
N PHE A 254 14.84 22.10 -12.53
CA PHE A 254 13.77 22.75 -11.78
C PHE A 254 13.43 21.91 -10.55
N SER A 255 13.67 22.42 -9.34
CA SER A 255 13.30 21.69 -8.11
C SER A 255 11.77 21.58 -7.99
N LEU A 256 11.31 20.50 -7.34
CA LEU A 256 9.87 20.28 -7.15
C LEU A 256 9.23 21.38 -6.30
N GLU A 257 9.96 21.82 -5.27
CA GLU A 257 9.61 22.93 -4.38
C GLU A 257 9.41 24.24 -5.15
N GLN A 258 10.32 24.59 -6.07
CA GLN A 258 10.22 25.80 -6.88
C GLN A 258 8.98 25.75 -7.78
N VAL A 259 8.73 24.61 -8.43
CA VAL A 259 7.55 24.46 -9.30
C VAL A 259 6.25 24.55 -8.48
N LEU A 260 6.22 23.98 -7.27
CA LEU A 260 5.08 24.09 -6.36
C LEU A 260 4.87 25.53 -5.90
N TYR A 261 5.93 26.21 -5.43
CA TYR A 261 5.87 27.60 -4.96
C TYR A 261 5.37 28.51 -6.07
N GLU A 262 5.95 28.44 -7.27
CA GLU A 262 5.51 29.25 -8.40
C GLU A 262 4.05 28.98 -8.79
N LYS A 263 3.59 27.74 -8.63
CA LYS A 263 2.19 27.38 -8.89
C LYS A 263 1.23 28.00 -7.86
N LEU A 264 1.60 27.98 -6.58
CA LEU A 264 0.84 28.64 -5.52
C LEU A 264 0.88 30.16 -5.70
N HIS A 265 2.04 30.71 -6.04
CA HIS A 265 2.24 32.12 -6.31
C HIS A 265 1.37 32.62 -7.47
N ARG A 266 1.36 31.91 -8.60
CA ARG A 266 0.48 32.25 -9.74
C ARG A 266 -1.01 32.18 -9.39
N LYS A 267 -1.41 31.33 -8.43
CA LYS A 267 -2.82 31.13 -8.06
C LYS A 267 -3.31 32.14 -7.02
N TYR A 268 -2.49 32.47 -6.03
CA TYR A 268 -2.91 33.27 -4.87
C TYR A 268 -2.25 34.66 -4.81
N GLY A 269 -1.07 34.85 -5.42
CA GLY A 269 -0.38 36.14 -5.54
C GLY A 269 0.14 36.79 -4.24
N PHE A 270 -0.34 36.35 -3.07
CA PHE A 270 -0.07 36.96 -1.77
C PHE A 270 0.63 36.00 -0.80
N GLN A 271 1.78 36.40 -0.25
CA GLN A 271 2.68 35.52 0.52
C GLN A 271 2.02 34.85 1.73
N PRO A 272 1.23 35.54 2.58
CA PRO A 272 0.50 34.88 3.67
C PRO A 272 -0.49 33.82 3.20
N MET A 273 -1.19 34.02 2.08
CA MET A 273 -2.06 32.98 1.53
C MET A 273 -1.26 31.82 0.94
N ILE A 274 -0.13 32.10 0.28
CA ILE A 274 0.78 31.07 -0.22
C ILE A 274 1.27 30.21 0.94
N ALA A 275 1.69 30.82 2.05
CA ALA A 275 2.09 30.12 3.27
C ALA A 275 0.95 29.29 3.84
N GLU A 276 -0.25 29.88 4.05
CA GLU A 276 -1.42 29.16 4.56
C GLU A 276 -1.75 27.92 3.71
N TRP A 277 -1.76 28.06 2.38
CA TRP A 277 -2.01 26.94 1.48
C TRP A 277 -0.86 25.94 1.41
N GLY A 278 0.39 26.40 1.49
CA GLY A 278 1.58 25.56 1.54
C GLY A 278 1.59 24.65 2.76
N TYR A 279 1.35 25.22 3.95
CA TYR A 279 1.28 24.45 5.20
C TYR A 279 0.08 23.50 5.23
N ASN A 280 -1.11 23.94 4.79
CA ASN A 280 -2.27 23.05 4.71
C ASN A 280 -2.06 21.92 3.69
N LEU A 281 -1.36 22.18 2.57
CA LEU A 281 -1.00 21.15 1.60
C LEU A 281 0.00 20.16 2.20
N LEU A 282 1.06 20.64 2.87
CA LEU A 282 2.05 19.78 3.52
C LEU A 282 1.41 18.87 4.57
N LEU A 283 0.53 19.42 5.41
CA LEU A 283 -0.23 18.64 6.38
C LEU A 283 -1.12 17.59 5.70
N ALA A 284 -1.78 17.93 4.59
CA ALA A 284 -2.61 17.00 3.84
C ALA A 284 -1.77 15.90 3.15
N LEU A 285 -0.57 16.21 2.66
CA LEU A 285 0.36 15.23 2.10
C LEU A 285 0.78 14.21 3.17
N GLN A 286 1.07 14.67 4.39
CA GLN A 286 1.38 13.79 5.53
C GLN A 286 0.19 12.91 5.91
N LEU A 287 -1.02 13.47 5.96
CA LEU A 287 -2.26 12.75 6.27
C LEU A 287 -2.58 11.64 5.26
N PHE A 288 -2.32 11.89 3.98
CA PHE A 288 -2.59 10.95 2.89
C PHE A 288 -1.35 10.18 2.41
N SER A 289 -0.32 10.07 3.26
CA SER A 289 0.93 9.35 2.98
C SER A 289 0.75 7.84 2.76
N TRP A 290 -0.41 7.28 3.08
CA TRP A 290 -0.76 5.90 2.72
C TRP A 290 -1.04 5.71 1.22
N ASP A 291 -1.25 6.78 0.45
CA ASP A 291 -1.32 6.71 -1.02
C ASP A 291 0.06 6.92 -1.62
N SER A 292 0.57 5.92 -2.33
CA SER A 292 1.95 5.93 -2.85
C SER A 292 2.28 7.10 -3.77
N GLU A 293 1.32 7.62 -4.57
CA GLU A 293 1.59 8.79 -5.42
C GLU A 293 1.80 10.05 -4.58
N ILE A 294 1.05 10.18 -3.49
CA ILE A 294 1.15 11.30 -2.55
C ILE A 294 2.41 11.17 -1.70
N GLU A 295 2.69 9.97 -1.20
CA GLU A 295 3.89 9.66 -0.43
C GLU A 295 5.16 9.97 -1.23
N MET A 296 5.26 9.45 -2.46
CA MET A 296 6.39 9.73 -3.34
C MET A 296 6.54 11.24 -3.59
N PHE A 297 5.44 11.96 -3.85
CA PHE A 297 5.50 13.41 -4.00
C PHE A 297 6.03 14.10 -2.75
N LEU A 298 5.57 13.69 -1.56
CA LEU A 298 6.04 14.24 -0.29
C LEU A 298 7.54 13.99 -0.09
N LEU A 299 8.01 12.76 -0.30
CA LEU A 299 9.43 12.41 -0.15
C LEU A 299 10.32 13.15 -1.15
N CYS A 300 9.85 13.32 -2.39
CA CYS A 300 10.55 14.13 -3.40
C CYS A 300 10.54 15.62 -3.05
N LEU A 301 9.45 16.11 -2.45
CA LEU A 301 9.31 17.52 -2.04
C LEU A 301 10.20 17.85 -0.84
N THR A 302 10.43 16.92 0.08
CA THR A 302 11.31 17.12 1.23
C THR A 302 12.77 16.76 0.95
N GLY A 303 13.08 16.31 -0.28
CA GLY A 303 14.42 15.89 -0.68
C GLY A 303 14.87 14.54 -0.10
N ALA A 304 13.98 13.78 0.53
CA ALA A 304 14.29 12.45 1.07
C ALA A 304 14.50 11.41 -0.05
N VAL A 305 13.83 11.59 -1.19
CA VAL A 305 13.97 10.76 -2.39
C VAL A 305 14.17 11.65 -3.61
N SER A 306 14.95 11.20 -4.58
CA SER A 306 15.14 11.93 -5.83
C SER A 306 13.87 11.96 -6.69
N ASP A 307 13.58 13.10 -7.30
CA ASP A 307 12.49 13.27 -8.26
C ASP A 307 12.65 12.43 -9.54
N LEU A 308 13.86 11.90 -9.79
CA LEU A 308 14.13 10.94 -10.87
C LEU A 308 13.27 9.69 -10.78
N VAL A 309 12.78 9.32 -9.60
CA VAL A 309 11.85 8.20 -9.42
C VAL A 309 10.57 8.39 -10.24
N TYR A 310 10.07 9.63 -10.32
CA TYR A 310 8.90 9.93 -11.15
C TYR A 310 9.22 9.81 -12.64
N VAL A 311 10.42 10.23 -13.07
CA VAL A 311 10.86 10.08 -14.46
C VAL A 311 11.00 8.61 -14.85
N ASP A 312 11.55 7.80 -13.95
CA ASP A 312 11.69 6.35 -14.12
C ASP A 312 10.32 5.66 -14.21
N GLN A 313 9.34 6.05 -13.37
CA GLN A 313 7.95 5.60 -13.52
C GLN A 313 7.33 5.96 -14.88
N GLU A 314 7.58 7.17 -15.40
CA GLU A 314 7.11 7.56 -16.73
C GLU A 314 7.74 6.70 -17.84
N GLN A 315 9.05 6.42 -17.73
CA GLN A 315 9.76 5.55 -18.68
C GLN A 315 9.25 4.11 -18.63
N MET A 316 9.02 3.56 -17.43
CA MET A 316 8.40 2.24 -17.25
C MET A 316 7.03 2.17 -17.92
N ILE A 317 6.17 3.18 -17.71
CA ILE A 317 4.83 3.23 -18.31
C ILE A 317 4.92 3.29 -19.83
N GLN A 318 5.80 4.13 -20.38
CA GLN A 318 6.05 4.23 -21.82
C GLN A 318 6.60 2.90 -22.38
N GLY A 319 7.48 2.22 -21.64
CA GLY A 319 8.01 0.91 -22.02
C GLY A 319 6.92 -0.16 -22.08
N CYS A 320 6.02 -0.21 -21.10
CA CYS A 320 4.84 -1.09 -21.15
C CYS A 320 3.94 -0.77 -22.35
N GLN A 321 3.73 0.51 -22.65
CA GLN A 321 2.91 0.93 -23.79
C GLN A 321 3.53 0.49 -25.12
N GLN A 322 4.83 0.73 -25.32
CA GLN A 322 5.55 0.29 -26.51
C GLN A 322 5.58 -1.23 -26.66
N LEU A 323 5.74 -1.96 -25.54
CA LEU A 323 5.68 -3.42 -25.53
C LEU A 323 4.35 -3.95 -26.05
N LEU A 324 3.23 -3.41 -25.56
CA LEU A 324 1.91 -3.84 -25.98
C LEU A 324 1.59 -3.44 -27.42
N LEU A 325 2.02 -2.25 -27.85
CA LEU A 325 1.88 -1.83 -29.25
C LEU A 325 2.66 -2.74 -30.19
N ARG A 326 3.90 -3.09 -29.83
CA ARG A 326 4.71 -4.04 -30.60
C ARG A 326 4.07 -5.42 -30.64
N LEU A 327 3.50 -5.88 -29.52
CA LEU A 327 2.76 -7.15 -29.47
C LEU A 327 1.54 -7.12 -30.41
N CYS A 328 0.82 -6.00 -30.44
CA CYS A 328 -0.30 -5.77 -31.35
C CYS A 328 0.12 -5.89 -32.83
N GLU A 329 1.24 -5.27 -33.20
CA GLU A 329 1.80 -5.34 -34.55
C GLU A 329 2.21 -6.77 -34.94
N LEU A 330 2.74 -7.55 -34.00
CA LEU A 330 3.19 -8.92 -34.25
C LEU A 330 2.06 -9.90 -34.62
N TYR A 331 0.81 -9.60 -34.27
CA TYR A 331 -0.31 -10.44 -34.70
C TYR A 331 -0.52 -10.43 -36.21
N ASN A 332 -0.04 -9.40 -36.92
CA ASN A 332 -0.26 -9.21 -38.36
C ASN A 332 -1.75 -9.27 -38.76
N VAL A 333 -2.64 -8.80 -37.87
CA VAL A 333 -4.09 -8.71 -38.11
C VAL A 333 -4.49 -7.23 -38.13
N GLU A 334 -4.98 -6.75 -39.26
CA GLU A 334 -5.29 -5.33 -39.47
C GLU A 334 -6.30 -4.79 -38.44
N SER A 335 -7.33 -5.57 -38.08
CA SER A 335 -8.31 -5.18 -37.07
C SER A 335 -7.72 -5.05 -35.67
N PHE A 336 -6.66 -5.80 -35.35
CA PHE A 336 -5.98 -5.66 -34.06
C PHE A 336 -5.16 -4.38 -34.03
N VAL A 337 -4.40 -4.13 -35.09
CA VAL A 337 -3.54 -2.94 -35.20
C VAL A 337 -4.36 -1.65 -35.21
N ALA A 338 -5.43 -1.60 -36.03
CA ALA A 338 -6.28 -0.42 -36.17
C ALA A 338 -6.95 -0.02 -34.85
N GLU A 339 -7.38 -1.00 -34.05
CA GLU A 339 -8.09 -0.77 -32.79
C GLU A 339 -7.20 -0.97 -31.54
N ARG A 340 -5.88 -1.15 -31.74
CA ARG A 340 -4.85 -1.35 -30.70
C ARG A 340 -5.25 -2.43 -29.69
N ARG A 341 -5.59 -3.61 -30.22
CA ARG A 341 -6.06 -4.76 -29.46
C ARG A 341 -4.96 -5.79 -29.28
N VAL A 342 -4.97 -6.43 -28.12
CA VAL A 342 -4.13 -7.60 -27.84
C VAL A 342 -4.92 -8.67 -27.09
N LEU A 343 -4.48 -9.92 -27.17
CA LEU A 343 -5.06 -10.97 -26.32
C LEU A 343 -4.54 -10.81 -24.89
N LEU A 344 -5.43 -10.90 -23.91
CA LEU A 344 -5.09 -10.73 -22.50
C LEU A 344 -3.98 -11.69 -22.07
N LYS A 345 -4.07 -12.98 -22.45
CA LYS A 345 -3.06 -13.99 -22.13
C LYS A 345 -1.66 -13.59 -22.63
N ASP A 346 -1.56 -13.07 -23.83
CA ASP A 346 -0.27 -12.71 -24.44
C ASP A 346 0.27 -11.42 -23.81
N ALA A 347 -0.61 -10.45 -23.51
CA ALA A 347 -0.24 -9.25 -22.78
C ALA A 347 0.33 -9.58 -21.39
N LEU A 348 -0.28 -10.53 -20.66
CA LEU A 348 0.23 -10.97 -19.35
C LEU A 348 1.59 -11.67 -19.46
N VAL A 349 1.80 -12.51 -20.49
CA VAL A 349 3.10 -13.14 -20.76
C VAL A 349 4.16 -12.09 -21.11
N ALA A 350 3.82 -11.12 -21.96
CA ALA A 350 4.71 -10.03 -22.33
C ALA A 350 5.09 -9.17 -21.11
N LEU A 351 4.11 -8.79 -20.28
CA LEU A 351 4.35 -8.02 -19.06
C LEU A 351 5.19 -8.79 -18.03
N ARG A 352 4.98 -10.11 -17.89
CA ARG A 352 5.84 -10.96 -17.04
C ARG A 352 7.28 -10.98 -17.53
N THR A 353 7.48 -10.95 -18.84
CA THR A 353 8.82 -10.89 -19.44
C THR A 353 9.46 -9.51 -19.23
N TYR A 354 8.66 -8.44 -19.31
CA TYR A 354 9.11 -7.07 -19.06
C TYR A 354 9.46 -6.81 -17.59
N PHE A 355 8.77 -7.49 -16.66
CA PHE A 355 8.99 -7.40 -15.23
C PHE A 355 9.56 -8.71 -14.64
N PRO A 356 10.81 -9.08 -14.97
CA PRO A 356 11.36 -10.38 -14.59
C PRO A 356 11.55 -10.55 -13.08
N LEU A 357 11.68 -9.45 -12.34
CA LEU A 357 11.93 -9.45 -10.89
C LEU A 357 10.64 -9.38 -10.05
N LYS A 358 9.47 -9.18 -10.67
CA LYS A 358 8.21 -9.11 -9.92
C LYS A 358 7.80 -10.49 -9.42
N THR A 359 7.36 -10.54 -8.17
CA THR A 359 6.86 -11.75 -7.54
C THR A 359 5.53 -12.20 -8.17
N SER A 360 5.17 -13.47 -7.97
CA SER A 360 3.89 -14.01 -8.45
C SER A 360 2.68 -13.20 -7.92
N ALA A 361 2.74 -12.73 -6.68
CA ALA A 361 1.68 -11.92 -6.08
C ALA A 361 1.57 -10.53 -6.74
N GLN A 362 2.71 -9.90 -7.04
CA GLN A 362 2.73 -8.61 -7.75
C GLN A 362 2.21 -8.73 -9.18
N LEU A 363 2.58 -9.81 -9.90
CA LEU A 363 2.07 -10.09 -11.24
C LEU A 363 0.55 -10.39 -11.23
N GLN A 364 0.06 -11.13 -10.23
CA GLN A 364 -1.37 -11.35 -10.06
C GLN A 364 -2.12 -10.03 -9.78
N ALA A 365 -1.55 -9.14 -8.96
CA ALA A 365 -2.13 -7.83 -8.74
C ALA A 365 -2.19 -6.98 -10.02
N ILE A 366 -1.16 -7.06 -10.87
CA ILE A 366 -1.16 -6.42 -12.19
C ILE A 366 -2.29 -6.98 -13.08
N GLU A 367 -2.45 -8.30 -13.14
CA GLU A 367 -3.52 -8.94 -13.89
C GLU A 367 -4.90 -8.47 -13.43
N GLN A 368 -5.15 -8.49 -12.11
CA GLN A 368 -6.42 -8.02 -11.53
C GLN A 368 -6.67 -6.53 -11.84
N ALA A 369 -5.62 -5.72 -11.87
CA ALA A 369 -5.72 -4.31 -12.20
C ALA A 369 -6.10 -4.08 -13.67
N ILE A 370 -5.51 -4.84 -14.60
CA ILE A 370 -5.88 -4.83 -16.02
C ILE A 370 -7.36 -5.23 -16.18
N ILE A 371 -7.79 -6.32 -15.54
CA ILE A 371 -9.17 -6.80 -15.62
C ILE A 371 -10.17 -5.74 -15.11
N ARG A 372 -9.81 -4.97 -14.07
CA ARG A 372 -10.66 -3.88 -13.56
C ARG A 372 -10.76 -2.70 -14.53
N ASP A 373 -9.67 -2.34 -15.19
CA ASP A 373 -9.66 -1.28 -16.19
C ASP A 373 -10.40 -1.68 -17.48
N MET A 374 -10.52 -2.99 -17.75
CA MET A 374 -11.34 -3.53 -18.84
C MET A 374 -12.84 -3.42 -18.49
N HIS A 375 -13.40 -2.21 -18.61
CA HIS A 375 -14.81 -1.89 -18.27
C HIS A 375 -15.87 -2.66 -19.09
N LYS A 376 -15.47 -3.43 -20.12
CA LYS A 376 -16.38 -4.05 -21.12
C LYS A 376 -16.40 -5.57 -21.15
N MET A 377 -15.75 -6.27 -20.22
CA MET A 377 -15.83 -7.73 -20.22
C MET A 377 -17.24 -8.26 -19.88
N LYS A 378 -17.90 -8.84 -20.87
CA LYS A 378 -18.71 -10.05 -20.63
C LYS A 378 -17.70 -11.15 -20.32
N ARG A 379 -17.70 -11.64 -19.08
CA ARG A 379 -16.84 -12.73 -18.57
C ARG A 379 -16.54 -13.76 -19.68
N GLY A 380 -15.36 -13.66 -20.28
CA GLY A 380 -14.80 -14.63 -21.22
C GLY A 380 -13.41 -15.00 -20.70
N GLY A 381 -13.02 -16.26 -20.82
CA GLY A 381 -11.75 -16.76 -20.25
C GLY A 381 -10.49 -16.19 -20.92
N ASN A 382 -9.45 -17.02 -21.00
CA ASN A 382 -8.10 -16.66 -21.42
C ASN A 382 -7.97 -15.99 -22.81
N ASP A 383 -8.99 -16.08 -23.67
CA ASP A 383 -9.00 -15.50 -25.02
C ASP A 383 -9.64 -14.10 -25.09
N SER A 384 -9.72 -13.42 -23.96
CA SER A 384 -10.28 -12.08 -23.90
C SER A 384 -9.42 -11.05 -24.62
N ILE A 385 -10.09 -10.10 -25.29
CA ILE A 385 -9.45 -8.99 -26.00
C ILE A 385 -9.27 -7.80 -25.05
N LEU A 386 -8.03 -7.35 -24.93
CA LEU A 386 -7.60 -6.14 -24.23
C LEU A 386 -7.40 -5.00 -25.22
N TYR A 387 -8.00 -3.85 -24.94
CA TYR A 387 -7.72 -2.60 -25.66
C TYR A 387 -6.60 -1.87 -24.93
N ILE A 388 -5.50 -1.55 -25.62
CA ILE A 388 -4.36 -0.88 -25.00
C ILE A 388 -4.77 0.48 -24.42
N ASP A 389 -5.62 1.23 -25.14
CA ASP A 389 -6.08 2.55 -24.72
C ASP A 389 -6.95 2.52 -23.44
N ASP A 390 -7.55 1.38 -23.07
CA ASP A 390 -8.33 1.25 -21.83
C ASP A 390 -7.43 1.23 -20.58
N ILE A 391 -6.20 0.70 -20.70
CA ILE A 391 -5.24 0.58 -19.57
C ILE A 391 -4.10 1.60 -19.64
N LEU A 392 -3.73 2.04 -20.85
CA LEU A 392 -2.59 2.90 -21.13
C LEU A 392 -2.94 3.91 -22.23
N PRO A 393 -3.81 4.89 -21.93
CA PRO A 393 -4.26 5.86 -22.92
C PRO A 393 -3.10 6.69 -23.47
N LEU A 394 -2.97 6.73 -24.80
CA LEU A 394 -1.84 7.32 -25.52
C LEU A 394 -1.78 8.85 -25.46
N ASP A 395 -2.92 9.54 -25.40
CA ASP A 395 -2.99 11.01 -25.53
C ASP A 395 -3.06 11.74 -24.18
N VAL A 396 -2.75 11.06 -23.07
CA VAL A 396 -2.93 11.60 -21.72
C VAL A 396 -1.58 11.87 -21.06
N LYS A 397 -1.34 13.14 -20.68
CA LYS A 397 -0.09 13.57 -20.00
C LYS A 397 0.15 12.89 -18.66
N TYR A 398 -0.91 12.45 -18.01
CA TYR A 398 -0.86 11.72 -16.75
C TYR A 398 -1.86 10.58 -16.83
N PRO A 399 -1.44 9.38 -17.30
CA PRO A 399 -2.35 8.26 -17.43
C PRO A 399 -2.87 7.84 -16.05
N LEU A 400 -4.15 7.51 -16.02
CA LEU A 400 -4.89 7.06 -14.85
C LEU A 400 -5.52 5.70 -15.17
N GLY A 401 -5.66 4.86 -14.15
CA GLY A 401 -6.19 3.50 -14.28
C GLY A 401 -5.70 2.65 -13.10
N PHE A 402 -6.40 1.56 -12.82
CA PHE A 402 -5.98 0.58 -11.82
C PHE A 402 -4.62 -0.01 -12.18
N PHE A 403 -4.38 -0.34 -13.45
CA PHE A 403 -3.12 -0.88 -13.94
C PHE A 403 -1.97 0.10 -13.69
N VAL A 404 -2.11 1.33 -14.17
CA VAL A 404 -1.08 2.38 -14.02
C VAL A 404 -0.79 2.65 -12.54
N LYS A 405 -1.84 2.75 -11.71
CA LYS A 405 -1.67 2.93 -10.26
C LYS A 405 -0.88 1.77 -9.65
N THR A 406 -1.25 0.53 -9.99
CA THR A 406 -0.63 -0.68 -9.44
C THR A 406 0.86 -0.76 -9.78
N ILE A 407 1.24 -0.55 -11.05
CA ILE A 407 2.65 -0.60 -11.44
C ILE A 407 3.46 0.54 -10.81
N ARG A 408 2.91 1.76 -10.70
CA ARG A 408 3.57 2.88 -10.01
C ARG A 408 3.80 2.57 -8.53
N THR A 409 2.77 2.08 -7.84
CA THR A 409 2.86 1.72 -6.42
C THR A 409 3.91 0.64 -6.18
N GLN A 410 3.88 -0.44 -6.97
CA GLN A 410 4.86 -1.51 -6.84
C GLN A 410 6.28 -1.03 -7.14
N HIS A 411 6.47 -0.26 -8.23
CA HIS A 411 7.78 0.29 -8.61
C HIS A 411 8.35 1.21 -7.53
N PHE A 412 7.51 2.08 -6.97
CA PHE A 412 7.94 2.95 -5.87
C PHE A 412 8.34 2.16 -4.63
N LYS A 413 7.56 1.12 -4.28
CA LYS A 413 7.86 0.26 -3.14
C LYS A 413 9.17 -0.50 -3.33
N GLU A 414 9.41 -1.01 -4.53
CA GLU A 414 10.68 -1.67 -4.91
C GLU A 414 11.87 -0.72 -4.75
N ILE A 415 11.73 0.54 -5.14
CA ILE A 415 12.76 1.57 -4.93
C ILE A 415 12.97 1.85 -3.43
N GLN A 416 11.90 2.00 -2.64
CA GLN A 416 12.00 2.20 -1.20
C GLN A 416 12.71 1.02 -0.51
N ASP A 417 12.35 -0.20 -0.87
CA ASP A 417 12.95 -1.42 -0.31
C ASP A 417 14.44 -1.51 -0.69
N TYR A 418 14.81 -1.11 -1.91
CA TYR A 418 16.21 -1.01 -2.32
C TYR A 418 16.99 0.03 -1.50
N TYR A 419 16.46 1.23 -1.30
CA TYR A 419 17.10 2.24 -0.44
C TYR A 419 17.21 1.78 1.01
N ALA A 420 16.20 1.07 1.53
CA ALA A 420 16.22 0.53 2.88
C ALA A 420 17.30 -0.56 3.06
N LEU A 421 17.62 -1.32 2.00
CA LEU A 421 18.73 -2.27 2.01
C LEU A 421 20.09 -1.58 1.95
N LEU A 422 20.22 -0.44 1.26
CA LEU A 422 21.49 0.31 1.19
C LEU A 422 21.83 1.04 2.49
N LEU A 423 20.83 1.38 3.29
CA LEU A 423 20.99 2.08 4.57
C LEU A 423 21.17 1.11 5.76
N ARG A 424 21.08 -0.20 5.52
CA ARG A 424 21.45 -1.27 6.47
C ARG A 424 22.86 -1.75 6.18
#